data_AF-A0AAU0LRP7-F1
#
_entry.id   AF-A0AAU0LRP7-F1
#
_cell.length_a   1.000
_cell.length_b   1.000
_cell.length_c   1.000
_cell.angle_alpha   90.00
_cell.angle_beta   90.00
_cell.angle_gamma   90.00
#
_symmetry.space_group_name_H-M   'P 1'
#
loop_
_entity.id
_entity.type
_entity.pdbx_description
1 polymer ?
#
loop_
_entity_poly.entity_id
_entity_poly.type
_entity_poly.pdbx_seq_one_letter_code
_entity_poly.pdbx_strand_id
1 'polypeptide(L)'
;MRVPERYQVNTSSFSFYWSKGLGVELLRKLPKKLSIAAADQFTPLLYQFDNSCDQFVEQLHLKIGFHQGQQLLKDALAGKPIDAAYEHVLLNFLNTLDLSPSWLDWNKIEQGIGLSQRSGLSGLIVLRDYVLMGGYESSAINKPLIFTGVTSPEKSIQVFSD
;
A
#
# COMPACT_ATOMS: atom_id res chain seq x y z
N MET A 1 -23.94 7.24 -5.82
CA MET A 1 -22.75 6.64 -6.49
C MET A 1 -23.04 5.15 -6.70
N ARG A 2 -22.77 4.59 -7.88
CA ARG A 2 -23.07 3.17 -8.16
C ARG A 2 -21.96 2.31 -7.58
N VAL A 3 -22.27 1.16 -6.98
CA VAL A 3 -21.25 0.18 -6.55
C VAL A 3 -20.58 -0.40 -7.81
N PRO A 4 -19.25 -0.59 -7.84
CA PRO A 4 -18.60 -1.21 -9.00
C PRO A 4 -19.24 -2.57 -9.29
N GLU A 5 -19.56 -2.85 -10.55
CA GLU A 5 -20.29 -4.06 -10.94
C GLU A 5 -19.59 -5.37 -10.52
N ARG A 6 -18.27 -5.32 -10.37
CA ARG A 6 -17.43 -6.45 -9.95
C ARG A 6 -17.19 -6.50 -8.43
N TYR A 7 -17.72 -5.57 -7.65
CA TYR A 7 -17.63 -5.64 -6.20
C TYR A 7 -18.59 -6.71 -5.69
N GLN A 8 -18.03 -7.75 -5.08
CA GLN A 8 -18.78 -8.80 -4.40
C GLN A 8 -18.05 -9.16 -3.10
N VAL A 9 -18.81 -9.31 -2.02
CA VAL A 9 -18.26 -9.81 -0.76
C VAL A 9 -17.83 -11.26 -0.98
N ASN A 10 -16.60 -11.60 -0.57
CA ASN A 10 -16.11 -12.97 -0.65
C ASN A 10 -16.89 -13.85 0.34
N THR A 11 -17.69 -14.77 -0.18
CA THR A 11 -18.52 -15.71 0.58
C THR A 11 -17.85 -17.08 0.84
N SER A 12 -16.59 -17.27 0.41
CA SER A 12 -15.86 -18.53 0.50
C SER A 12 -14.89 -18.55 1.70
N SER A 13 -13.58 -18.59 1.43
CA SER A 13 -12.48 -18.66 2.40
C SER A 13 -12.56 -17.51 3.43
N PHE A 14 -12.84 -16.30 2.96
CA PHE A 14 -12.99 -15.11 3.79
C PHE A 14 -14.14 -15.27 4.79
N SER A 15 -15.34 -15.61 4.29
CA SER A 15 -16.52 -15.82 5.13
C SER A 15 -16.29 -16.92 6.16
N PHE A 16 -15.69 -18.04 5.76
CA PHE A 16 -15.34 -19.13 6.68
C PHE A 16 -14.37 -18.67 7.76
N TYR A 17 -13.28 -17.99 7.40
CA TYR A 17 -12.24 -17.54 8.33
C TYR A 17 -12.81 -16.66 9.45
N TRP A 18 -13.71 -15.73 9.11
CA TRP A 18 -14.29 -14.77 10.05
C TRP A 18 -15.53 -15.27 10.81
N SER A 19 -16.20 -16.32 10.32
CA SER A 19 -17.40 -16.88 10.98
C SER A 19 -17.15 -18.17 11.76
N LYS A 20 -16.19 -19.00 11.30
CA LYS A 20 -15.92 -20.34 11.84
C LYS A 20 -14.43 -20.65 12.05
N GLY A 21 -13.54 -19.87 11.43
CA GLY A 21 -12.09 -20.06 11.51
C GLY A 21 -11.42 -19.29 12.66
N LEU A 22 -10.09 -19.17 12.58
CA LEU A 22 -9.26 -18.49 13.59
C LEU A 22 -9.59 -17.00 13.74
N GLY A 23 -10.16 -16.37 12.71
CA GLY A 23 -10.55 -14.96 12.76
C GLY A 23 -11.61 -14.67 13.82
N VAL A 24 -12.41 -15.66 14.23
CA VAL A 24 -13.43 -15.50 15.28
C VAL A 24 -12.80 -15.09 16.62
N GLU A 25 -11.64 -15.66 16.99
CA GLU A 25 -10.96 -15.30 18.23
C GLU A 25 -10.46 -13.86 18.21
N LEU A 26 -10.01 -13.39 17.04
CA LEU A 26 -9.61 -11.99 16.88
C LEU A 26 -10.81 -11.07 17.06
N LEU A 27 -11.97 -11.40 16.46
CA LEU A 27 -13.20 -10.61 16.61
C LEU A 27 -13.65 -10.49 18.07
N ARG A 28 -13.46 -11.53 18.89
CA ARG A 28 -13.80 -11.49 20.34
C ARG A 28 -12.90 -10.55 21.14
N LYS A 29 -11.67 -10.32 20.69
CA LYS A 29 -10.71 -9.41 21.35
C LYS A 29 -10.94 -7.95 20.99
N LEU A 30 -11.74 -7.67 19.96
CA LEU A 30 -12.02 -6.29 19.55
C LEU A 30 -13.05 -5.65 20.49
N PRO A 31 -12.83 -4.39 20.91
CA PRO A 31 -13.78 -3.68 21.77
C PRO A 31 -15.10 -3.34 21.07
N LYS A 32 -15.13 -3.39 19.73
CA LYS A 32 -16.32 -3.10 18.91
C LYS A 32 -16.60 -4.27 17.97
N LYS A 33 -17.87 -4.68 17.91
CA LYS A 33 -18.35 -5.68 16.96
C LYS A 33 -18.31 -5.11 15.54
N LEU A 34 -17.53 -5.75 14.66
CA LEU A 34 -17.46 -5.39 13.25
C LEU A 34 -18.69 -5.93 12.49
N SER A 35 -19.13 -5.20 11.46
CA SER A 35 -20.26 -5.58 10.60
C SER A 35 -19.88 -5.33 9.14
N ILE A 36 -20.10 -6.33 8.28
CA ILE A 36 -19.88 -6.20 6.84
C ILE A 36 -20.87 -5.19 6.24
N ALA A 37 -22.13 -5.16 6.68
CA ALA A 37 -23.09 -4.16 6.22
C ALA A 37 -22.67 -2.72 6.58
N ALA A 38 -21.93 -2.54 7.69
CA ALA A 38 -21.36 -1.24 8.03
C ALA A 38 -20.17 -0.87 7.13
N ALA A 39 -19.58 -1.82 6.40
CA ALA A 39 -18.53 -1.54 5.43
C ALA A 39 -19.07 -0.92 4.13
N ASP A 40 -20.35 -1.14 3.79
CA ASP A 40 -20.99 -0.60 2.58
C ASP A 40 -20.99 0.94 2.56
N GLN A 41 -20.94 1.59 3.73
CA GLN A 41 -20.80 3.05 3.82
C GLN A 41 -19.48 3.57 3.22
N PHE A 42 -18.46 2.71 3.12
CA PHE A 42 -17.15 3.02 2.55
C PHE A 42 -17.03 2.67 1.07
N THR A 43 -18.06 2.09 0.45
CA THR A 43 -18.06 1.81 -1.00
C THR A 43 -17.71 3.02 -1.87
N PRO A 44 -18.09 4.28 -1.55
CA PRO A 44 -17.65 5.44 -2.32
C PRO A 44 -16.12 5.60 -2.40
N LEU A 45 -15.37 5.07 -1.43
CA LEU A 45 -13.90 5.12 -1.45
C LEU A 45 -13.30 4.31 -2.61
N LEU A 46 -14.02 3.35 -3.19
CA LEU A 46 -13.58 2.59 -4.37
C LEU A 46 -13.39 3.46 -5.63
N TYR A 47 -13.96 4.67 -5.63
CA TYR A 47 -13.83 5.65 -6.71
C TYR A 47 -12.88 6.78 -6.36
N GLN A 48 -12.27 6.74 -5.17
CA GLN A 48 -11.26 7.71 -4.77
C GLN A 48 -9.88 7.17 -5.09
N PHE A 49 -9.01 8.06 -5.51
CA PHE A 49 -7.61 7.81 -5.83
C PHE A 49 -6.79 9.02 -5.40
N ASP A 50 -5.47 8.88 -5.43
CA ASP A 50 -4.55 9.92 -4.97
C ASP A 50 -4.26 10.92 -6.09
N ASN A 51 -5.13 11.92 -6.22
CA ASN A 51 -4.98 12.99 -7.22
C ASN A 51 -3.63 13.71 -7.13
N SER A 52 -3.12 13.91 -5.92
CA SER A 52 -1.85 14.61 -5.69
C SER A 52 -0.67 13.78 -6.18
N CYS A 53 -0.69 12.47 -5.93
CA CYS A 53 0.31 11.53 -6.44
C CYS A 53 0.22 11.38 -7.96
N ASP A 54 -0.99 11.27 -8.52
CA ASP A 54 -1.19 11.16 -9.97
C ASP A 54 -0.64 12.40 -10.71
N GLN A 55 -0.96 13.59 -10.22
CA GLN A 55 -0.42 14.85 -10.75
C GLN A 55 1.11 14.91 -10.62
N PHE A 56 1.66 14.46 -9.50
CA PHE A 56 3.11 14.41 -9.30
C PHE A 56 3.79 13.47 -10.30
N VAL A 57 3.23 12.29 -10.54
CA VAL A 57 3.72 11.33 -11.54
C VAL A 57 3.67 11.93 -12.95
N GLU A 58 2.56 12.56 -13.34
CA GLU A 58 2.41 13.20 -14.65
C GLU A 58 3.40 14.36 -14.85
N GLN A 59 3.62 15.17 -13.82
CA GLN A 59 4.43 16.38 -13.92
C GLN A 59 5.93 16.13 -13.74
N LEU A 60 6.32 15.04 -13.05
CA LEU A 60 7.71 14.68 -12.81
C LEU A 60 8.10 13.37 -13.48
N HIS A 61 7.63 12.22 -12.97
CA HIS A 61 8.11 10.90 -13.39
C HIS A 61 7.90 10.62 -14.88
N LEU A 62 6.78 11.04 -15.48
CA LEU A 62 6.54 10.85 -16.91
C LEU A 62 7.39 11.77 -17.80
N LYS A 63 7.90 12.89 -17.27
CA LYS A 63 8.72 13.84 -18.04
C LYS A 63 10.20 13.52 -18.02
N ILE A 64 10.74 13.12 -16.87
CA ILE A 64 12.18 12.90 -16.67
C ILE A 64 12.55 11.45 -16.37
N GLY A 65 11.57 10.55 -16.33
CA GLY A 65 11.76 9.14 -16.00
C GLY A 65 11.71 8.86 -14.50
N PHE A 66 11.30 7.63 -14.15
CA PHE A 66 11.07 7.22 -12.76
C PHE A 66 12.33 7.33 -11.90
N HIS A 67 13.47 6.80 -12.35
CA HIS A 67 14.69 6.80 -11.54
C HIS A 67 15.14 8.20 -11.14
N GLN A 68 15.19 9.13 -12.12
CA GLN A 68 15.61 10.50 -11.88
C GLN A 68 14.60 11.26 -11.01
N GLY A 69 13.30 11.17 -11.30
CA GLY A 69 12.28 11.83 -10.48
C GLY A 69 12.23 11.28 -9.04
N GLN A 70 12.40 9.96 -8.88
CA GLN A 70 12.43 9.34 -7.56
C GLN A 70 13.68 9.77 -6.76
N GLN A 71 14.81 9.98 -7.43
CA GLN A 71 16.01 10.51 -6.80
C GLN A 71 15.82 11.96 -6.35
N LEU A 72 15.21 12.82 -7.18
CA LEU A 72 14.88 14.20 -6.80
C LEU A 72 13.94 14.26 -5.60
N LEU A 73 12.92 13.39 -5.55
CA LEU A 73 12.02 13.29 -4.39
C LEU A 73 12.76 12.87 -3.13
N LYS A 74 13.65 11.87 -3.20
CA LYS A 74 14.47 11.43 -2.06
C LYS A 74 15.38 12.57 -1.57
N ASP A 75 16.00 13.29 -2.49
CA ASP A 75 16.89 14.40 -2.15
C ASP A 75 16.12 15.56 -1.49
N ALA A 76 14.93 15.88 -1.99
CA ALA A 76 14.03 16.85 -1.37
C ALA A 76 13.59 16.43 0.04
N LEU A 77 13.22 15.16 0.24
CA LEU A 77 12.88 14.61 1.56
C LEU A 77 14.06 14.62 2.54
N ALA A 78 15.29 14.49 2.03
CA ALA A 78 16.52 14.61 2.82
C ALA A 78 16.94 16.07 3.09
N GLY A 79 16.16 17.06 2.63
CA GLY A 79 16.46 18.48 2.82
C GLY A 79 17.60 19.02 1.95
N LYS A 80 17.94 18.33 0.85
CA LYS A 80 18.93 18.84 -0.12
C LYS A 80 18.33 20.00 -0.95
N PRO A 81 19.18 20.91 -1.48
CA PRO A 81 18.72 21.96 -2.38
C PRO A 81 17.98 21.37 -3.58
N ILE A 82 16.82 21.95 -3.90
CA ILE A 82 16.00 21.55 -5.03
C ILE A 82 16.32 22.48 -6.20
N ASP A 83 16.51 21.92 -7.39
CA ASP A 83 16.63 22.71 -8.62
C ASP A 83 15.32 23.49 -8.86
N ALA A 84 15.45 24.80 -9.13
CA ALA A 84 14.34 25.70 -9.40
C ALA A 84 13.38 25.18 -10.49
N ALA A 85 13.88 24.38 -11.43
CA ALA A 85 13.06 23.75 -12.47
C ALA A 85 12.01 22.76 -11.92
N TYR A 86 12.25 22.14 -10.76
CA TYR A 86 11.39 21.10 -10.18
C TYR A 86 10.80 21.49 -8.82
N GLU A 87 11.24 22.60 -8.23
CA GLU A 87 10.84 23.07 -6.90
C GLU A 87 9.33 23.13 -6.73
N HIS A 88 8.60 23.75 -7.66
CA HIS A 88 7.15 23.88 -7.57
C HIS A 88 6.43 22.52 -7.55
N VAL A 89 6.85 21.57 -8.41
CA VAL A 89 6.23 20.24 -8.48
C VAL A 89 6.50 19.43 -7.22
N LEU A 90 7.74 19.47 -6.73
CA LEU A 90 8.15 18.77 -5.50
C LEU A 90 7.47 19.34 -4.27
N LEU A 91 7.49 20.67 -4.08
CA LEU A 91 6.88 21.30 -2.92
C LEU A 91 5.35 21.12 -2.90
N ASN A 92 4.69 21.21 -4.05
CA ASN A 92 3.24 20.96 -4.12
C ASN A 92 2.87 19.56 -3.66
N PHE A 93 3.65 18.55 -4.05
CA PHE A 93 3.43 17.18 -3.60
C PHE A 93 3.83 17.00 -2.12
N LEU A 94 4.98 17.51 -1.69
CA LEU A 94 5.41 17.38 -0.29
C LEU A 94 4.44 18.06 0.69
N ASN A 95 3.84 19.18 0.30
CA ASN A 95 2.84 19.88 1.11
C ASN A 95 1.53 19.09 1.26
N THR A 96 1.28 18.04 0.46
CA THR A 96 0.12 17.17 0.65
C THR A 96 0.39 16.06 1.66
N LEU A 97 1.63 15.88 2.09
CA LEU A 97 2.03 14.81 3.01
C LEU A 97 2.02 15.31 4.45
N ASP A 98 1.25 14.63 5.31
CA ASP A 98 1.37 14.78 6.76
C ASP A 98 2.36 13.73 7.29
N LEU A 99 3.64 14.13 7.41
CA LEU A 99 4.72 13.25 7.88
C LEU A 99 4.72 13.06 9.40
N SER A 100 3.97 13.88 10.14
CA SER A 100 3.90 13.79 11.61
C SER A 100 2.48 14.10 12.08
N PRO A 101 1.52 13.21 11.75
CA PRO A 101 0.14 13.44 12.14
C PRO A 101 0.02 13.51 13.67
N SER A 102 -0.89 14.34 14.16
CA SER A 102 -1.04 14.59 15.61
C SER A 102 -1.33 13.34 16.46
N TRP A 103 -1.83 12.28 15.86
CA TRP A 103 -2.08 10.99 16.52
C TRP A 103 -0.86 10.05 16.52
N LEU A 104 0.25 10.41 15.85
CA LEU A 104 1.46 9.62 15.77
C LEU A 104 2.15 9.54 17.14
N ASP A 105 2.38 8.31 17.60
CA ASP A 105 3.03 8.02 18.87
C ASP A 105 4.30 7.21 18.61
N TRP A 106 5.45 7.90 18.65
CA TRP A 106 6.75 7.29 18.38
C TRP A 106 7.12 6.19 19.37
N ASN A 107 6.65 6.25 20.62
CA ASN A 107 6.90 5.18 21.59
C ASN A 107 6.17 3.89 21.17
N LYS A 108 4.96 4.01 20.64
CA LYS A 108 4.22 2.84 20.09
C LYS A 108 4.85 2.31 18.81
N ILE A 109 5.36 3.19 17.94
CA ILE A 109 6.11 2.77 16.75
C ILE A 109 7.32 1.93 17.15
N GLU A 110 8.13 2.41 18.10
CA GLU A 110 9.33 1.70 18.55
C GLU A 110 9.00 0.34 19.18
N GLN A 111 7.94 0.28 20.00
CA GLN A 111 7.44 -1.00 20.54
C GLN A 111 6.97 -1.96 19.43
N GLY A 112 6.28 -1.44 18.41
CA GLY A 112 5.83 -2.22 17.26
C GLY A 112 6.97 -2.76 16.41
N ILE A 113 8.04 -1.97 16.24
CA ILE A 113 9.28 -2.39 15.57
C ILE A 113 9.91 -3.54 16.35
N GLY A 114 10.11 -3.38 17.66
CA GLY A 114 10.66 -4.43 18.52
C GLY A 114 9.83 -5.71 18.48
N LEU A 115 8.50 -5.60 18.54
CA LEU A 115 7.60 -6.75 18.43
C LEU A 115 7.73 -7.48 17.08
N SER A 116 7.78 -6.73 15.99
CA SER A 116 7.91 -7.28 14.63
C SER A 116 9.23 -8.03 14.46
N GLN A 117 10.32 -7.45 14.93
CA GLN A 117 11.66 -8.03 14.87
C GLN A 117 11.81 -9.32 15.69
N ARG A 118 11.09 -9.47 16.81
CA ARG A 118 11.16 -10.67 17.66
C ARG A 118 10.78 -11.98 16.96
N SER A 119 9.94 -11.92 15.93
CA SER A 119 9.58 -13.09 15.13
C SER A 119 10.72 -13.63 14.27
N GLY A 120 11.74 -12.80 14.03
CA GLY A 120 12.92 -13.12 13.25
C GLY A 120 12.60 -13.75 11.88
N LEU A 121 13.45 -14.68 11.47
CA LEU A 121 13.32 -15.38 10.18
C LEU A 121 12.02 -16.18 10.08
N SER A 122 11.55 -16.77 11.17
CA SER A 122 10.30 -17.56 11.19
C SER A 122 9.09 -16.70 10.84
N GLY A 123 9.03 -15.46 11.34
CA GLY A 123 7.99 -14.51 10.96
C GLY A 123 8.01 -14.18 9.46
N LEU A 124 9.20 -14.00 8.88
CA LEU A 124 9.36 -13.74 7.45
C LEU A 124 8.91 -14.92 6.58
N ILE A 125 9.22 -16.16 6.99
CA ILE A 125 8.79 -17.37 6.27
C ILE A 125 7.27 -17.50 6.30
N VAL A 126 6.65 -17.33 7.48
CA VAL A 126 5.19 -17.37 7.61
C VAL A 126 4.53 -16.25 6.80
N LEU A 127 5.07 -15.03 6.87
CA LEU A 127 4.55 -13.89 6.11
C LEU A 127 4.63 -14.15 4.60
N ARG A 128 5.76 -14.68 4.11
CA ARG A 128 5.92 -15.07 2.71
C ARG A 128 4.83 -16.06 2.29
N ASP A 129 4.66 -17.16 3.02
CA ASP A 129 3.74 -18.22 2.62
C ASP A 129 2.27 -17.78 2.74
N TYR A 130 1.95 -17.01 3.79
CA TYR A 130 0.60 -16.52 4.05
C TYR A 130 0.18 -15.40 3.08
N VAL A 131 1.03 -14.37 2.90
CA VAL A 131 0.73 -13.23 2.04
C VAL A 131 0.80 -13.60 0.57
N LEU A 132 1.64 -14.56 0.18
CA LEU A 132 1.68 -15.03 -1.21
C LEU A 132 0.35 -15.68 -1.61
N MET A 133 -0.15 -16.62 -0.80
CA MET A 133 -1.42 -17.30 -1.10
C MET A 133 -2.62 -16.35 -0.99
N GLY A 134 -2.66 -15.49 0.03
CA GLY A 134 -3.72 -14.47 0.16
C GLY A 134 -3.65 -13.40 -0.95
N GLY A 135 -2.45 -13.07 -1.41
CA GLY A 135 -2.22 -12.14 -2.52
C GLY A 135 -2.79 -12.68 -3.82
N TYR A 136 -2.63 -13.98 -4.10
CA TYR A 136 -3.22 -14.62 -5.28
C TYR A 136 -4.76 -14.57 -5.30
N GLU A 137 -5.42 -14.61 -4.14
CA GLU A 137 -6.87 -14.44 -4.05
C GLU A 137 -7.32 -12.99 -4.36
N SER A 138 -6.43 -12.00 -4.23
CA SER A 138 -6.75 -10.58 -4.46
C SER A 138 -6.58 -10.17 -5.93
N SER A 139 -7.62 -10.36 -6.74
CA SER A 139 -7.62 -9.94 -8.15
C SER A 139 -7.41 -8.43 -8.37
N ALA A 140 -7.70 -7.62 -7.35
CA ALA A 140 -7.49 -6.17 -7.37
C ALA A 140 -6.00 -5.79 -7.38
N ILE A 141 -5.13 -6.63 -6.82
CA ILE A 141 -3.68 -6.42 -6.82
C ILE A 141 -3.04 -7.12 -8.02
N ASN A 142 -3.43 -8.37 -8.28
CA ASN A 142 -2.76 -9.23 -9.26
C ASN A 142 -2.85 -8.70 -10.70
N LYS A 143 -4.03 -8.17 -11.10
CA LYS A 143 -4.22 -7.66 -12.45
C LYS A 143 -3.29 -6.46 -12.73
N PRO A 144 -3.33 -5.36 -11.95
CA PRO A 144 -2.39 -4.26 -12.13
C PRO A 144 -0.92 -4.71 -12.12
N LEU A 145 -0.54 -5.59 -11.19
CA LEU A 145 0.84 -6.07 -11.07
C LEU A 145 1.35 -6.74 -12.35
N ILE A 146 0.56 -7.62 -12.96
CA ILE A 146 0.91 -8.26 -14.24
C ILE A 146 1.11 -7.20 -15.34
N PHE A 147 0.25 -6.18 -15.39
CA PHE A 147 0.34 -5.12 -16.41
C PHE A 147 1.51 -4.15 -16.19
N THR A 148 2.16 -4.14 -15.03
CA THR A 148 3.41 -3.38 -14.84
C THR A 148 4.59 -3.95 -15.64
N GLY A 149 4.49 -5.21 -16.09
CA GLY A 149 5.56 -5.92 -16.78
C GLY A 149 6.76 -6.28 -15.89
N VAL A 150 6.71 -6.02 -14.58
CA VAL A 150 7.75 -6.43 -13.61
C VAL A 150 7.80 -7.95 -13.43
N THR A 151 6.70 -8.64 -13.71
CA THR A 151 6.59 -10.11 -13.66
C THR A 151 6.84 -10.80 -15.00
N SER A 152 7.16 -10.04 -16.07
CA SER A 152 7.45 -10.62 -17.39
C SER A 152 8.91 -11.08 -17.48
N PRO A 153 9.20 -12.29 -18.01
CA PRO A 153 10.55 -12.86 -18.06
C PRO A 153 11.61 -11.94 -18.69
N GLU A 154 11.21 -11.11 -19.65
CA GLU A 154 12.10 -10.20 -20.40
C GLU A 154 12.72 -9.09 -19.53
N LYS A 155 12.08 -8.68 -18.42
CA LYS A 155 12.62 -7.66 -17.50
C LYS A 155 13.32 -8.23 -16.27
N SER A 156 13.05 -9.48 -15.89
CA SER A 156 13.69 -10.13 -14.73
C SER A 156 15.19 -10.41 -14.92
N ILE A 157 15.69 -10.43 -16.17
CA ILE A 157 17.10 -10.70 -16.47
C ILE A 157 17.96 -9.43 -16.38
N GLN A 158 17.38 -8.22 -16.49
CA GLN A 158 18.13 -6.96 -16.49
C GLN A 158 18.43 -6.38 -15.10
N VAL A 159 17.85 -6.93 -14.02
CA VAL A 159 18.06 -6.40 -12.65
C VAL A 159 19.31 -6.98 -11.96
N PHE A 160 19.97 -7.98 -12.57
CA PHE A 160 21.19 -8.61 -12.03
C PHE A 160 22.41 -8.49 -12.94
N SER A 161 22.36 -7.61 -13.94
CA SER A 161 23.50 -7.30 -14.80
C SER A 161 23.60 -5.79 -14.92
N ASP A 162 24.17 -5.17 -13.89
CA ASP A 162 25.10 -4.03 -13.94
C ASP A 162 25.69 -3.81 -12.53
#